data_AF-A0A0B1ZBU8-F1
#
_entry.id   AF-A0A0B1ZBU8-F1
#
_cell.length_a   1.000
_cell.length_b   1.000
_cell.length_c   1.000
_cell.angle_alpha   90.00
_cell.angle_beta   90.00
_cell.angle_gamma   90.00
#
_symmetry.space_group_name_H-M   'P 1'
#
loop_
_entity.id
_entity.type
_entity.pdbx_description
1 polymer ?
#
loop_
_entity_poly.entity_id
_entity_poly.type
_entity_poly.pdbx_seq_one_letter_code
_entity_poly.pdbx_strand_id
1 'polypeptide(L)'
;VLFALLVMRAQGVNANIMSLGGIAIAIGAMVDAAVVMIENAHKRLERWEHDHPGEDLKGEPRWRVITDAAAEVGPALFLSLVIITLS
;
A
#
# COMPACT_ATOMS: atom_id res chain seq x y z
N VAL A 1 -11.54 4.85 1.73
CA VAL A 1 -12.95 5.09 2.13
C VAL A 1 -13.69 6.00 1.16
N LEU A 2 -13.22 7.23 0.89
CA LEU A 2 -13.89 8.16 -0.05
C LEU A 2 -14.16 7.54 -1.43
N PHE A 3 -13.18 6.83 -1.99
CA PHE A 3 -13.35 6.13 -3.28
C PHE A 3 -14.43 5.05 -3.23
N ALA A 4 -14.51 4.27 -2.13
CA ALA A 4 -15.55 3.25 -1.97
C ALA A 4 -16.96 3.89 -1.92
N LEU A 5 -17.12 5.00 -1.19
CA LEU A 5 -18.39 5.74 -1.14
C LEU A 5 -18.77 6.34 -2.50
N LEU A 6 -17.78 6.81 -3.28
CA LEU A 6 -18.01 7.31 -4.64
C LEU A 6 -18.55 6.20 -5.56
N VAL A 7 -17.92 5.02 -5.53
CA VAL A 7 -18.34 3.86 -6.33
C VAL A 7 -19.72 3.37 -5.90
N MET A 8 -19.99 3.28 -4.59
CA MET A 8 -21.32 2.92 -4.08
C MET A 8 -22.39 3.89 -4.57
N ARG A 9 -22.13 5.20 -4.56
CA ARG A 9 -23.04 6.21 -5.09
C ARG A 9 -23.27 6.03 -6.59
N ALA A 10 -22.22 5.76 -7.36
CA ALA A 10 -22.31 5.54 -8.81
C ALA A 10 -23.13 4.29 -9.16
N GLN A 11 -23.06 3.24 -8.34
CA GLN A 11 -23.82 1.99 -8.51
C GLN A 11 -25.20 2.01 -7.84
N GLY A 12 -25.55 3.08 -7.12
CA GLY A 12 -26.81 3.18 -6.36
C GLY A 12 -26.89 2.27 -5.13
N VAL A 13 -25.75 1.79 -4.62
CA VAL A 13 -25.68 0.91 -3.44
C VAL A 13 -25.84 1.75 -2.17
N ASN A 14 -26.77 1.33 -1.32
CA ASN A 14 -27.09 2.03 -0.08
C ASN A 14 -26.13 1.64 1.06
N ALA A 15 -25.83 2.58 1.96
CA ALA A 15 -24.92 2.36 3.08
C ALA A 15 -25.60 1.59 4.22
N ASN A 16 -25.68 0.26 4.07
CA ASN A 16 -26.22 -0.66 5.06
C ASN A 16 -25.09 -1.40 5.81
N ILE A 17 -25.44 -2.08 6.91
CA ILE A 17 -24.50 -2.82 7.78
C ILE A 17 -23.65 -3.83 6.99
N MET A 18 -24.22 -4.50 5.98
CA MET A 18 -23.50 -5.47 5.14
C MET A 18 -22.44 -4.78 4.26
N SER A 19 -22.80 -3.68 3.60
CA SER A 19 -21.88 -2.90 2.76
C SER A 19 -20.78 -2.21 3.58
N LEU A 20 -21.13 -1.62 4.73
CA LEU A 20 -20.19 -1.00 5.65
C LEU A 20 -19.28 -2.04 6.31
N GLY A 21 -19.81 -3.23 6.62
CA GLY A 21 -19.04 -4.36 7.12
C GLY A 21 -17.97 -4.83 6.12
N GLY A 22 -18.32 -4.90 4.83
CA GLY A 22 -17.35 -5.18 3.76
C GLY A 22 -16.24 -4.13 3.69
N ILE A 23 -16.59 -2.84 3.78
CA ILE A 23 -15.60 -1.75 3.82
C ILE A 23 -14.69 -1.87 5.04
N ALA A 24 -15.23 -2.24 6.21
CA ALA A 24 -14.42 -2.41 7.43
C ALA A 24 -13.37 -3.52 7.28
N ILE A 25 -13.75 -4.66 6.68
CA ILE A 25 -12.81 -5.76 6.39
C ILE A 25 -11.75 -5.31 5.36
N ALA A 26 -12.19 -4.65 4.28
CA ALA A 26 -11.29 -4.17 3.23
C ALA A 26 -10.25 -3.16 3.76
N ILE A 27 -10.62 -2.32 4.73
CA ILE A 27 -9.67 -1.39 5.37
C ILE A 27 -8.54 -2.17 6.06
N GLY A 28 -8.86 -3.26 6.75
CA GLY A 28 -7.84 -4.11 7.38
C GLY A 28 -6.82 -4.64 6.38
N ALA A 29 -7.29 -5.22 5.27
CA ALA A 29 -6.41 -5.74 4.22
C ALA A 29 -5.59 -4.63 3.51
N MET A 30 -6.19 -3.46 3.26
CA MET A 30 -5.48 -2.33 2.66
C MET A 30 -4.39 -1.77 3.57
N VAL A 31 -4.66 -1.67 4.88
CA VAL A 31 -3.68 -1.18 5.86
C VAL A 31 -2.53 -2.17 6.02
N ASP A 32 -2.82 -3.47 6.05
CA ASP A 32 -1.79 -4.52 6.09
C ASP A 32 -0.81 -4.39 4.92
N ALA A 33 -1.33 -4.28 3.69
CA ALA A 33 -0.52 -4.07 2.50
C ALA A 33 0.31 -2.77 2.55
N ALA A 34 -0.26 -1.68 3.09
CA ALA A 34 0.45 -0.42 3.25
C ALA A 34 1.59 -0.52 4.27
N VAL A 35 1.36 -1.22 5.39
CA VAL A 35 2.39 -1.45 6.42
C VAL A 35 3.56 -2.24 5.82
N VAL A 36 3.29 -3.32 5.08
CA VAL A 36 4.34 -4.12 4.43
C VAL A 36 5.17 -3.28 3.44
N MET A 37 4.51 -2.43 2.64
CA MET A 37 5.20 -1.51 1.73
C MET A 37 6.12 -0.53 2.48
N ILE A 38 5.63 0.07 3.57
CA ILE A 38 6.40 1.01 4.38
C ILE A 38 7.59 0.32 5.05
N GLU A 39 7.41 -0.89 5.58
CA GLU A 39 8.47 -1.66 6.21
C GLU A 39 9.57 -2.01 5.19
N ASN A 40 9.20 -2.43 3.98
CA ASN A 40 10.16 -2.71 2.92
C ASN A 40 10.94 -1.45 2.49
N ALA A 41 10.25 -0.32 2.35
CA ALA A 41 10.89 0.96 2.05
C ALA A 41 11.87 1.37 3.15
N HIS A 42 11.48 1.21 4.42
CA HIS A 42 12.35 1.54 5.56
C HIS A 42 13.60 0.65 5.60
N LYS A 43 13.45 -0.67 5.43
CA LYS A 43 14.59 -1.60 5.33
C LYS A 43 15.53 -1.25 4.17
N ARG A 44 14.99 -0.77 3.04
CA ARG A 44 15.80 -0.34 1.90
C ARG A 44 16.60 0.93 2.19
N LEU A 45 16.00 1.89 2.88
CA LEU A 45 16.65 3.12 3.29
C LEU A 45 17.78 2.84 4.30
N GLU A 46 17.51 2.03 5.31
CA GLU A 46 18.51 1.61 6.30
C GLU A 46 19.67 0.85 5.64
N ARG A 47 19.38 -0.05 4.69
CA ARG A 47 20.40 -0.74 3.91
C ARG A 47 21.27 0.22 3.11
N TRP A 48 20.65 1.20 2.45
CA TRP A 48 21.37 2.21 1.68
C TRP A 48 22.29 3.05 2.57
N GLU A 49 21.81 3.49 3.73
CA GLU A 49 22.58 4.28 4.71
C GLU A 49 23.78 3.50 5.25
N HIS A 50 23.62 2.20 5.48
CA HIS A 50 24.72 1.32 5.89
C HIS A 50 25.77 1.12 4.78
N ASP A 51 25.34 1.01 3.53
CA ASP A 51 26.23 0.81 2.38
C ASP A 51 26.92 2.13 1.93
N HIS A 52 26.34 3.30 2.26
CA HIS A 52 26.86 4.64 1.92
C HIS A 52 27.00 5.52 3.17
N PRO A 53 27.92 5.19 4.09
CA PRO A 53 28.07 5.92 5.34
C PRO A 53 28.51 7.37 5.10
N GLY A 54 27.69 8.32 5.55
CA GLY A 54 27.98 9.75 5.47
C GLY A 54 27.49 10.46 4.20
N GLU A 55 26.82 9.76 3.29
CA GLU A 55 26.11 10.39 2.18
C GLU A 55 24.69 10.81 2.58
N ASP A 56 24.31 12.03 2.21
CA ASP A 56 23.01 12.60 2.53
C ASP A 56 21.97 12.08 1.52
N LEU A 57 21.04 11.22 1.96
CA LEU A 57 19.98 10.68 1.10
C LEU A 57 18.90 11.73 0.79
N LYS A 58 19.19 12.66 -0.13
CA LYS A 58 18.30 13.77 -0.50
C LYS A 58 18.12 13.89 -2.01
N GLY A 59 16.88 14.16 -2.44
CA GLY A 59 16.55 14.36 -3.85
C GLY A 59 16.39 13.05 -4.63
N GLU A 60 17.08 12.95 -5.77
CA GLU A 60 16.99 11.80 -6.68
C GLU A 60 17.34 10.43 -6.06
N PRO A 61 18.41 10.29 -5.24
CA PRO A 61 18.77 9.00 -4.65
C PRO A 61 17.63 8.45 -3.77
N ARG A 62 17.00 9.31 -2.98
CA ARG A 62 15.85 8.92 -2.14
C ARG A 62 14.67 8.45 -2.97
N TRP A 63 14.34 9.16 -4.06
CA TRP A 63 13.25 8.78 -4.95
C TRP A 63 13.50 7.42 -5.59
N ARG A 64 14.75 7.16 -5.99
CA ARG A 64 15.16 5.89 -6.59
C ARG A 64 15.05 4.73 -5.61
N VAL A 65 15.59 4.89 -4.38
CA VAL A 65 15.51 3.86 -3.33
C VAL A 65 14.06 3.52 -2.97
N ILE A 66 13.18 4.53 -2.86
CA ILE A 66 11.76 4.32 -2.58
C ILE A 66 11.06 3.60 -3.76
N THR A 67 11.38 3.98 -4.99
CA THR A 67 10.78 3.37 -6.20
C THR A 67 11.22 1.92 -6.34
N ASP A 68 12.50 1.62 -6.10
CA ASP A 68 13.04 0.26 -6.15
C ASP A 68 12.41 -0.61 -5.06
N ALA A 69 12.26 -0.08 -3.84
CA ALA A 69 11.53 -0.76 -2.78
C ALA A 69 10.07 -1.05 -3.18
N ALA A 70 9.39 -0.07 -3.79
CA ALA A 70 8.01 -0.26 -4.23
C ALA A 70 7.89 -1.28 -5.37
N ALA A 71 8.85 -1.32 -6.29
CA ALA A 71 8.87 -2.26 -7.42
C ALA A 71 9.07 -3.71 -6.96
N GLU A 72 9.79 -3.94 -5.87
CA GLU A 72 10.06 -5.29 -5.36
C GLU A 72 8.81 -5.95 -4.74
N VAL A 73 8.09 -5.23 -3.88
CA VAL A 73 6.92 -5.78 -3.15
C VAL A 73 5.59 -5.48 -3.85
N GLY A 74 5.56 -4.50 -4.76
CA GLY A 74 4.36 -4.05 -5.46
C GLY A 74 3.59 -5.17 -6.17
N PRO A 75 4.22 -6.00 -7.01
CA PRO A 75 3.53 -7.08 -7.72
C PRO A 75 2.89 -8.10 -6.77
N ALA A 76 3.58 -8.47 -5.70
CA ALA A 76 3.09 -9.44 -4.72
C ALA A 76 1.87 -8.89 -3.95
N LEU A 77 1.95 -7.65 -3.45
CA LEU A 77 0.86 -6.99 -2.73
C LEU A 77 -0.36 -6.72 -3.62
N PHE A 78 -0.13 -6.37 -4.89
CA PHE A 78 -1.22 -6.16 -5.83
C PHE A 78 -1.97 -7.46 -6.12
N LEU A 79 -1.24 -8.54 -6.44
CA LEU A 79 -1.84 -9.85 -6.72
C LEU A 79 -2.56 -10.42 -5.49
N SER A 80 -1.99 -10.26 -4.29
CA SER A 80 -2.65 -10.72 -3.06
C SER A 80 -3.98 -10.00 -2.83
N LEU A 81 -4.01 -8.67 -3.01
CA LEU A 81 -5.22 -7.88 -2.83
C LEU A 81 -6.29 -8.25 -3.87
N VAL A 82 -5.89 -8.50 -5.13
CA VAL A 82 -6.80 -8.99 -6.16
C VAL A 82 -7.40 -10.35 -5.79
N ILE A 83 -6.57 -11.29 -5.30
CA ILE A 83 -7.06 -12.62 -4.87
C ILE A 83 -8.05 -12.49 -3.71
N ILE A 84 -7.71 -11.72 -2.68
CA ILE A 84 -8.56 -11.53 -1.49
C ILE A 84 -9.88 -10.84 -1.85
N THR A 85 -9.88 -9.91 -2.81
CA THR A 85 -11.09 -9.19 -3.21
C THR A 85 -12.01 -9.98 -4.14
N LEU A 86 -11.47 -10.95 -4.89
CA LEU A 86 -12.24 -11.81 -5.80
C LEU A 86 -12.68 -13.15 -5.19
N SER A 87 -12.09 -13.55 -4.06
CA SER A 87 -12.40 -14.80 -3.33
C SER A 87 -13.53 -14.59 -2.34
#